data_AF-A0AAE3BAE3-F1
#
_entry.id   AF-A0AAE3BAE3-F1
#
_cell.length_a   1.000
_cell.length_b   1.000
_cell.length_c   1.000
_cell.angle_alpha   90.00
_cell.angle_beta   90.00
_cell.angle_gamma   90.00
#
_symmetry.space_group_name_H-M   'P 1'
#
loop_
_entity.id
_entity.type
_entity.pdbx_description
1 polymer ?
#
loop_
_entity_poly.entity_id
_entity_poly.type
_entity_poly.pdbx_seq_one_letter_code
_entity_poly.pdbx_strand_id
1 'polypeptide(L)'
;MTTTATPAVADAAVPVGSPFTGTAALVRLALRRDRIVLPLWAVVIGLLPTVYGKAIMGLYSTQSQLDAFAASTATLKSEIALVGPIFGSSVGALTTWRAGYLFTFLAVAVILTVVRHTRTEEETGRTELLDSTAVGRYAGLTAALLVAGSGAVVSAVVAAVGLAAIGLGGTGAVAFGAAVLGVGTVFAGVAAVAAQVSTSARLARGISFGVLAVAFLLRAVGDAGSGTLSWLSPIGWSQQVRPYADERWWVLLLPGVTAVVLAAVAYRTLARRDLGAGLIAERPGPATSPPSLSGPVGLAWHTQRGPLVAWTVGLAMFALVIGGAAHGVSDQLGSSETVLQALARLGGTQAIEDSFIALGFTIFGLVAGAYSVSATLQLHDEEETGRAESVLAAAISRVRWATSHVVFALAGPAVALTVAGLAAGLAYGASIGDVGGQVPRILAAALVQLPGVWVLTGITVAMFGLVPRFAPAAWGVFAAMMTLYVFGMVADLPQPLLDLVPFLHLPRLPGGEFQAAPILWLLGIAVALLAVGLAALRRRDLR
;
A
#
# COMPACT_ATOMS: atom_id res chain seq x y z
N MET A 1 -49.57 -50.31 35.91
CA MET A 1 -48.09 -50.36 35.78
C MET A 1 -47.62 -49.02 35.27
N THR A 2 -47.15 -48.16 36.17
CA THR A 2 -46.57 -46.85 35.88
C THR A 2 -45.06 -47.03 35.76
N THR A 3 -44.52 -46.91 34.55
CA THR A 3 -43.07 -46.89 34.31
C THR A 3 -42.52 -45.51 34.63
N THR A 4 -41.82 -45.40 35.76
CA THR A 4 -41.02 -44.24 36.14
C THR A 4 -39.78 -44.16 35.27
N ALA A 5 -39.69 -43.15 34.40
CA ALA A 5 -38.48 -42.81 33.67
C ALA A 5 -37.44 -42.25 34.66
N THR A 6 -36.24 -42.84 34.66
CA THR A 6 -35.08 -42.37 35.41
C THR A 6 -34.69 -40.95 34.96
N PRO A 7 -34.29 -40.06 35.88
CA PRO A 7 -33.83 -38.73 35.50
C PRO A 7 -32.54 -38.86 34.71
N ALA A 8 -32.48 -38.20 33.55
CA ALA A 8 -31.24 -38.06 32.79
C ALA A 8 -30.17 -37.47 33.71
N VAL A 9 -29.07 -38.21 33.88
CA VAL A 9 -27.87 -37.72 34.55
C VAL A 9 -27.47 -36.46 33.81
N ALA A 10 -27.47 -35.32 34.51
CA ALA A 10 -26.94 -34.07 33.98
C ALA A 10 -25.52 -34.35 33.48
N ASP A 11 -25.30 -34.19 32.17
CA ASP A 11 -23.98 -34.29 31.57
C ASP A 11 -23.00 -33.52 32.44
N ALA A 12 -21.96 -34.22 32.91
CA ALA A 12 -20.89 -33.62 33.67
C ALA A 12 -20.40 -32.40 32.87
N ALA A 13 -20.50 -31.21 33.46
CA ALA A 13 -20.08 -29.97 32.81
C ALA A 13 -18.68 -30.18 32.23
N VAL A 14 -18.58 -30.21 30.90
CA VAL A 14 -17.30 -30.25 30.19
C VAL A 14 -16.45 -29.13 30.80
N PRO A 15 -15.21 -29.41 31.26
CA PRO A 15 -14.39 -28.40 31.87
C PRO A 15 -14.32 -27.20 30.92
N VAL A 16 -14.84 -26.06 31.36
CA VAL A 16 -14.85 -24.85 30.53
C VAL A 16 -13.39 -24.43 30.37
N GLY A 17 -12.79 -24.86 29.26
CA GLY A 17 -11.43 -24.45 28.90
C GLY A 17 -11.37 -22.92 28.88
N SER A 18 -10.21 -22.37 29.22
CA SER A 18 -9.97 -20.92 29.13
C SER A 18 -10.45 -20.38 27.78
N PRO A 19 -11.01 -19.16 27.70
CA PRO A 19 -11.40 -18.57 26.41
C PRO A 19 -10.21 -18.32 25.47
N PHE A 20 -8.97 -18.55 25.94
CA PHE A 20 -7.72 -18.51 25.18
C PHE A 20 -7.18 -19.90 24.81
N THR A 21 -7.94 -20.97 25.07
CA THR A 21 -7.53 -22.34 24.71
C THR A 21 -7.29 -22.43 23.20
N GLY A 22 -6.17 -23.01 22.78
CA GLY A 22 -5.80 -23.13 21.37
C GLY A 22 -5.01 -21.98 20.76
N THR A 23 -4.77 -20.86 21.47
CA THR A 23 -4.00 -19.71 20.93
C THR A 23 -2.63 -20.12 20.40
N ALA A 24 -1.86 -20.93 21.14
CA ALA A 24 -0.52 -21.35 20.71
C ALA A 24 -0.54 -22.18 19.42
N ALA A 25 -1.57 -23.02 19.24
CA ALA A 25 -1.74 -23.81 18.03
C ALA A 25 -2.09 -22.92 16.83
N LEU A 26 -2.98 -21.94 17.02
CA LEU A 26 -3.35 -20.96 15.99
C LEU A 26 -2.19 -20.04 15.63
N VAL A 27 -1.39 -19.57 16.59
CA VAL A 27 -0.16 -18.81 16.33
C VAL A 27 0.81 -19.65 15.49
N ARG A 28 1.03 -20.92 15.85
CA ARG A 28 1.89 -21.82 15.09
C ARG A 28 1.38 -22.02 13.66
N LEU A 29 0.07 -22.19 13.48
CA LEU A 29 -0.56 -22.32 12.17
C LEU A 29 -0.39 -21.06 11.33
N ALA A 30 -0.67 -19.90 11.90
CA ALA A 30 -0.54 -18.61 11.24
C ALA A 30 0.93 -18.33 10.84
N LEU A 31 1.90 -18.60 11.71
CA LEU A 31 3.33 -18.49 11.39
C LEU A 31 3.77 -19.45 10.29
N ARG A 32 3.21 -20.67 10.22
CA ARG A 32 3.49 -21.61 9.12
C ARG A 32 2.95 -21.10 7.78
N ARG A 33 1.74 -20.52 7.78
CA ARG A 33 1.12 -19.93 6.58
C ARG A 33 1.85 -18.68 6.12
N ASP A 34 2.30 -17.85 7.05
CA ASP A 34 3.01 -16.60 6.76
C ASP A 34 4.55 -16.74 6.83
N ARG A 35 5.09 -17.96 6.76
CA ARG A 35 6.54 -18.23 6.87
C ARG A 35 7.43 -17.51 5.86
N ILE A 36 6.84 -17.01 4.77
CA ILE A 36 7.51 -16.19 3.75
C ILE A 36 7.10 -14.72 3.91
N VAL A 37 5.79 -14.45 3.94
CA VAL A 37 5.26 -13.09 3.91
C VAL A 37 5.64 -12.29 5.15
N LEU A 38 5.48 -12.86 6.36
CA LEU A 38 5.78 -12.18 7.63
C LEU A 38 7.25 -11.76 7.74
N PRO A 39 8.24 -12.67 7.61
CA PRO A 39 9.65 -12.27 7.72
C PRO A 39 10.05 -11.34 6.58
N LEU A 40 9.50 -11.50 5.37
CA LEU A 40 9.83 -10.64 4.24
C LEU A 40 9.50 -9.17 4.56
N TRP A 41 8.25 -8.85 4.93
CA TRP A 41 7.93 -7.45 5.24
C TRP A 41 8.62 -6.98 6.52
N ALA A 42 8.73 -7.85 7.53
CA ALA A 42 9.29 -7.45 8.82
C ALA A 42 10.77 -7.05 8.70
N VAL A 43 11.55 -7.85 7.98
CA VAL A 43 12.98 -7.62 7.75
C VAL A 43 13.20 -6.50 6.75
N VAL A 44 12.45 -6.43 5.64
CA VAL A 44 12.61 -5.36 4.65
C VAL A 44 12.33 -3.99 5.28
N ILE A 45 11.22 -3.84 6.00
CA ILE A 45 10.87 -2.59 6.68
C ILE A 45 11.92 -2.26 7.76
N GLY A 46 12.38 -3.25 8.51
CA GLY A 46 13.40 -3.06 9.55
C GLY A 46 14.79 -2.69 9.00
N LEU A 47 15.18 -3.20 7.83
CA LEU A 47 16.51 -2.94 7.25
C LEU A 47 16.62 -1.60 6.53
N LEU A 48 15.52 -1.08 5.97
CA LEU A 48 15.53 0.16 5.19
C LEU A 48 16.16 1.38 5.89
N PRO A 49 15.94 1.65 7.20
CA PRO A 49 16.64 2.74 7.90
C PRO A 49 18.16 2.61 7.83
N THR A 50 18.68 1.39 7.86
CA THR A 50 20.13 1.14 7.77
C THR A 50 20.65 1.47 6.37
N VAL A 51 19.88 1.16 5.34
CA VAL A 51 20.20 1.52 3.94
C VAL A 51 20.23 3.03 3.79
N TYR A 52 19.23 3.74 4.33
CA TYR A 52 19.19 5.21 4.32
C TYR A 52 20.36 5.82 5.09
N GLY A 53 20.70 5.28 6.27
CA GLY A 53 21.82 5.78 7.06
C GLY A 53 23.16 5.65 6.33
N LYS A 54 23.42 4.48 5.71
CA LYS A 54 24.61 4.29 4.88
C LYS A 54 24.66 5.23 3.68
N ALA A 55 23.52 5.46 3.03
CA ALA A 55 23.44 6.38 1.90
C ALA A 55 23.76 7.83 2.34
N ILE A 56 23.18 8.30 3.46
CA ILE A 56 23.45 9.64 4.00
C ILE A 56 24.94 9.77 4.38
N MET A 57 25.52 8.78 5.06
CA MET A 57 26.96 8.77 5.39
C MET A 57 27.87 8.78 4.15
N GLY A 58 27.44 8.13 3.05
CA GLY A 58 28.19 8.11 1.80
C GLY A 58 28.06 9.39 0.98
N LEU A 59 26.93 10.09 1.09
CA LEU A 59 26.64 11.31 0.34
C LEU A 59 27.14 12.58 1.04
N TYR A 60 27.14 12.62 2.37
CA TYR A 60 27.48 13.79 3.16
C TYR A 60 28.65 13.50 4.10
N SER A 61 29.73 14.25 3.92
CA SER A 61 31.02 14.02 4.58
C SER A 61 31.29 14.99 5.75
N THR A 62 30.62 16.15 5.76
CA THR A 62 30.81 17.17 6.81
C THR A 62 29.49 17.57 7.47
N GLN A 63 29.55 18.02 8.74
CA GLN A 63 28.37 18.49 9.45
C GLN A 63 27.71 19.69 8.76
N SER A 64 28.52 20.59 8.17
CA SER A 64 28.00 21.73 7.40
C SER A 64 27.14 21.32 6.21
N GLN A 65 27.46 20.21 5.55
CA GLN A 65 26.64 19.68 4.44
C GLN A 65 25.30 19.14 4.95
N LEU A 66 25.31 18.46 6.11
CA LEU A 66 24.09 17.95 6.74
C LEU A 66 23.19 19.08 7.25
N ASP A 67 23.76 20.14 7.82
CA ASP A 67 23.04 21.32 8.28
C ASP A 67 22.40 22.05 7.07
N ALA A 68 23.16 22.22 5.98
CA ALA A 68 22.65 22.82 4.75
C ALA A 68 21.51 21.98 4.13
N PHE A 69 21.65 20.65 4.09
CA PHE A 69 20.60 19.75 3.64
C PHE A 69 19.35 19.83 4.51
N ALA A 70 19.52 19.83 5.85
CA ALA A 70 18.41 19.95 6.78
C ALA A 70 17.66 21.28 6.60
N ALA A 71 18.40 22.38 6.45
CA ALA A 71 17.84 23.71 6.26
C ALA A 71 17.11 23.85 4.92
N SER A 72 17.70 23.37 3.82
CA SER A 72 17.07 23.43 2.50
C SER A 72 15.84 22.53 2.41
N THR A 73 15.85 21.38 3.08
CA THR A 73 14.72 20.45 3.09
C THR A 73 13.58 20.96 3.97
N ALA A 74 13.89 21.61 5.10
CA ALA A 74 12.89 22.13 6.03
C ALA A 74 12.07 23.33 5.48
N THR A 75 12.46 23.93 4.35
CA THR A 75 11.64 24.97 3.71
C THR A 75 10.58 24.39 2.77
N LEU A 76 10.73 23.12 2.35
CA LEU A 76 9.83 22.45 1.42
C LEU A 76 8.61 21.87 2.16
N LYS A 77 7.48 22.57 2.05
CA LYS A 77 6.21 22.11 2.63
C LYS A 77 5.77 20.74 2.09
N SER A 78 6.15 20.39 0.87
CA SER A 78 5.89 19.07 0.27
C SER A 78 6.65 17.96 0.98
N GLU A 79 7.94 18.12 1.24
CA GLU A 79 8.76 17.15 1.99
C GLU A 79 8.31 17.05 3.46
N ILE A 80 7.95 18.18 4.09
CA ILE A 80 7.38 18.16 5.44
C ILE A 80 6.05 17.40 5.48
N ALA A 81 5.15 17.65 4.52
CA ALA A 81 3.88 16.96 4.44
C ALA A 81 4.06 15.46 4.17
N LEU A 82 5.02 15.10 3.31
CA LEU A 82 5.22 13.73 2.85
C LEU A 82 6.00 12.89 3.88
N VAL A 83 7.15 13.39 4.36
CA VAL A 83 8.05 12.70 5.29
C VAL A 83 7.76 13.04 6.75
N GLY A 84 7.55 14.32 7.06
CA GLY A 84 7.51 14.89 8.41
C GLY A 84 8.58 15.97 8.64
N PRO A 85 8.55 16.66 9.80
CA PRO A 85 9.52 17.69 10.14
C PRO A 85 10.89 17.10 10.49
N ILE A 86 11.96 17.86 10.19
CA ILE A 86 13.33 17.54 10.60
C ILE A 86 13.57 18.12 12.00
N PHE A 87 13.98 17.27 12.94
CA PHE A 87 14.22 17.67 14.34
C PHE A 87 15.70 17.84 14.69
N GLY A 88 16.61 17.43 13.82
CA GLY A 88 18.05 17.58 13.98
C GLY A 88 18.79 17.28 12.68
N SER A 89 20.02 17.75 12.58
CA SER A 89 20.88 17.60 11.40
C SER A 89 21.98 16.54 11.58
N SER A 90 21.94 15.76 12.66
CA SER A 90 22.83 14.60 12.80
C SER A 90 22.48 13.55 11.75
N VAL A 91 23.46 12.71 11.37
CA VAL A 91 23.23 11.59 10.45
C VAL A 91 22.06 10.71 10.93
N GLY A 92 22.00 10.42 12.23
CA GLY A 92 20.91 9.65 12.82
C GLY A 92 19.54 10.33 12.72
N ALA A 93 19.47 11.65 12.96
CA ALA A 93 18.22 12.40 12.86
C ALA A 93 17.71 12.45 11.41
N LEU A 94 18.58 12.70 10.44
CA LEU A 94 18.21 12.72 9.02
C LEU A 94 17.87 11.33 8.48
N THR A 95 18.53 10.29 8.99
CA THR A 95 18.21 8.90 8.66
C THR A 95 16.81 8.54 9.12
N THR A 96 16.47 8.86 10.38
CA THR A 96 15.18 8.51 10.97
C THR A 96 14.05 9.39 10.45
N TRP A 97 14.33 10.65 10.11
CA TRP A 97 13.45 11.50 9.32
C TRP A 97 13.12 10.83 7.98
N ARG A 98 14.12 10.47 7.18
CA ARG A 98 13.90 9.84 5.87
C ARG A 98 13.17 8.50 5.99
N ALA A 99 13.42 7.76 7.07
CA ALA A 99 12.73 6.51 7.40
C ALA A 99 11.28 6.71 7.89
N GLY A 100 10.77 7.94 8.02
CA GLY A 100 9.40 8.22 8.49
C GLY A 100 8.29 7.55 7.68
N TYR A 101 8.51 7.34 6.37
CA TYR A 101 7.59 6.59 5.50
C TYR A 101 7.30 5.17 5.96
N LEU A 102 8.27 4.56 6.64
CA LEU A 102 8.21 3.17 7.06
C LEU A 102 7.14 2.94 8.13
N PHE A 103 6.76 3.98 8.89
CA PHE A 103 5.63 3.92 9.81
C PHE A 103 4.32 3.57 9.07
N THR A 104 4.07 4.22 7.92
CA THR A 104 2.89 3.94 7.10
C THR A 104 2.95 2.53 6.49
N PHE A 105 4.12 2.11 5.99
CA PHE A 105 4.27 0.75 5.43
C PHE A 105 4.10 -0.34 6.48
N LEU A 106 4.61 -0.13 7.69
CA LEU A 106 4.40 -1.04 8.79
C LEU A 106 2.92 -1.12 9.16
N ALA A 107 2.22 0.02 9.23
CA ALA A 107 0.79 0.05 9.49
C ALA A 107 0.00 -0.75 8.45
N VAL A 108 0.33 -0.62 7.16
CA VAL A 108 -0.27 -1.42 6.09
C VAL A 108 -0.02 -2.92 6.31
N ALA A 109 1.22 -3.30 6.61
CA ALA A 109 1.59 -4.71 6.81
C ALA A 109 0.81 -5.34 7.97
N VAL A 110 0.77 -4.69 9.14
CA VAL A 110 0.05 -5.20 10.31
C VAL A 110 -1.46 -5.24 10.09
N ILE A 111 -2.05 -4.25 9.41
CA ILE A 111 -3.48 -4.26 9.06
C ILE A 111 -3.80 -5.49 8.21
N LEU A 112 -3.02 -5.72 7.16
CA LEU A 112 -3.25 -6.86 6.26
C LEU A 112 -3.08 -8.20 6.97
N THR A 113 -2.08 -8.32 7.85
CA THR A 113 -1.86 -9.54 8.66
C THR A 113 -3.01 -9.79 9.63
N VAL A 114 -3.46 -8.78 10.39
CA VAL A 114 -4.55 -8.93 11.35
C VAL A 114 -5.85 -9.30 10.64
N VAL A 115 -6.21 -8.62 9.56
CA VAL A 115 -7.46 -8.92 8.83
C VAL A 115 -7.39 -10.31 8.15
N ARG A 116 -6.23 -10.70 7.62
CA ARG A 116 -6.02 -12.03 7.02
C ARG A 116 -6.27 -13.16 8.02
N HIS A 117 -5.77 -13.03 9.25
CA HIS A 117 -5.92 -14.08 10.28
C HIS A 117 -7.16 -13.91 11.16
N THR A 118 -8.05 -12.98 10.82
CA THR A 118 -9.35 -12.80 11.49
C THR A 118 -10.46 -12.92 10.46
N ARG A 119 -10.88 -11.81 9.83
CA ARG A 119 -12.07 -11.79 8.97
C ARG A 119 -11.95 -12.64 7.72
N THR A 120 -10.77 -12.74 7.13
CA THR A 120 -10.62 -13.62 5.96
C THR A 120 -10.78 -15.10 6.33
N GLU A 121 -10.35 -15.52 7.53
CA GLU A 121 -10.59 -16.89 8.00
C GLU A 121 -12.06 -17.14 8.34
N GLU A 122 -12.75 -16.11 8.85
CA GLU A 122 -14.18 -16.18 9.15
C GLU A 122 -15.03 -16.23 7.87
N GLU A 123 -14.77 -15.37 6.90
CA GLU A 123 -15.44 -15.38 5.58
C GLU A 123 -15.24 -16.68 4.79
N THR A 124 -14.11 -17.36 4.98
CA THR A 124 -13.80 -18.61 4.27
C THR A 124 -14.36 -19.85 5.00
N GLY A 125 -15.13 -19.65 6.09
CA GLY A 125 -15.73 -20.72 6.88
C GLY A 125 -14.73 -21.53 7.73
N ARG A 126 -13.43 -21.22 7.66
CA ARG A 126 -12.40 -21.94 8.42
C ARG A 126 -12.53 -21.70 9.92
N THR A 127 -12.89 -20.48 10.31
CA THR A 127 -13.11 -20.15 11.72
C THR A 127 -14.26 -20.96 12.31
N GLU A 128 -15.35 -21.19 11.58
CA GLU A 128 -16.48 -22.03 12.05
C GLU A 128 -16.04 -23.47 12.33
N LEU A 129 -15.22 -24.05 11.46
CA LEU A 129 -14.67 -25.39 11.65
C LEU A 129 -13.73 -25.45 12.87
N LEU A 130 -12.91 -24.41 13.08
CA LEU A 130 -12.00 -24.35 14.23
C LEU A 130 -12.75 -24.12 15.55
N ASP A 131 -13.75 -23.25 15.55
CA ASP A 131 -14.58 -22.93 16.71
C ASP A 131 -15.50 -24.11 17.10
N SER A 132 -15.74 -25.06 16.19
CA SER A 132 -16.41 -26.34 16.52
C SER A 132 -15.55 -27.31 17.35
N THR A 133 -14.26 -27.00 17.53
CA THR A 133 -13.31 -27.79 18.33
C THR A 133 -13.07 -27.14 19.70
N ALA A 134 -12.12 -27.64 20.49
CA ALA A 134 -11.77 -27.11 21.81
C ALA A 134 -10.99 -25.76 21.77
N VAL A 135 -11.27 -24.90 20.78
CA VAL A 135 -10.66 -23.58 20.62
C VAL A 135 -11.52 -22.54 21.33
N GLY A 136 -10.90 -21.72 22.17
CA GLY A 136 -11.58 -20.65 22.90
C GLY A 136 -11.88 -19.43 22.02
N ARG A 137 -12.98 -18.74 22.32
CA ARG A 137 -13.47 -17.58 21.55
C ARG A 137 -12.44 -16.46 21.33
N TYR A 138 -11.51 -16.25 22.25
CA TYR A 138 -10.48 -15.20 22.14
C TYR A 138 -9.21 -15.69 21.44
N ALA A 139 -9.09 -16.99 21.17
CA ALA A 139 -7.86 -17.57 20.67
C ALA A 139 -7.48 -17.06 19.28
N GLY A 140 -8.43 -16.95 18.36
CA GLY A 140 -8.20 -16.45 16.99
C GLY A 140 -7.71 -15.01 16.96
N LEU A 141 -8.41 -14.10 17.65
CA LEU A 141 -8.00 -12.69 17.72
C LEU A 141 -6.64 -12.52 18.39
N THR A 142 -6.40 -13.25 19.49
CA THR A 142 -5.12 -13.22 20.19
C THR A 142 -4.00 -13.71 19.29
N ALA A 143 -4.21 -14.80 18.54
CA ALA A 143 -3.23 -15.33 17.62
C ALA A 143 -2.88 -14.33 16.50
N ALA A 144 -3.89 -13.68 15.91
CA ALA A 144 -3.68 -12.66 14.89
C ALA A 144 -2.87 -11.46 15.41
N LEU A 145 -3.20 -10.97 16.62
CA LEU A 145 -2.46 -9.87 17.26
C LEU A 145 -1.03 -10.25 17.62
N LEU A 146 -0.80 -11.47 18.13
CA LEU A 146 0.55 -11.96 18.43
C LEU A 146 1.41 -12.10 17.17
N VAL A 147 0.84 -12.61 16.08
CA VAL A 147 1.56 -12.76 14.80
C VAL A 147 1.92 -11.39 14.22
N ALA A 148 0.95 -10.47 14.11
CA ALA A 148 1.21 -9.13 13.63
C ALA A 148 2.20 -8.36 14.54
N GLY A 149 2.01 -8.48 15.86
CA GLY A 149 2.90 -7.91 16.87
C GLY A 149 4.32 -8.46 16.77
N SER A 150 4.50 -9.76 16.54
CA SER A 150 5.82 -10.37 16.35
C SER A 150 6.55 -9.81 15.14
N GLY A 151 5.85 -9.60 14.02
CA GLY A 151 6.43 -8.95 12.84
C GLY A 151 6.84 -7.49 13.13
N ALA A 152 6.00 -6.74 13.86
CA ALA A 152 6.32 -5.36 14.25
C ALA A 152 7.53 -5.30 15.22
N VAL A 153 7.64 -6.25 16.16
CA VAL A 153 8.81 -6.40 17.05
C VAL A 153 10.06 -6.71 16.24
N VAL A 154 9.98 -7.64 15.28
CA VAL A 154 11.11 -7.95 14.39
C VAL A 154 11.54 -6.71 13.61
N SER A 155 10.62 -5.96 13.00
CA SER A 155 10.95 -4.70 12.32
C SER A 155 11.63 -3.68 13.24
N ALA A 156 11.10 -3.50 14.45
CA ALA A 156 11.65 -2.59 15.45
C ALA A 156 13.07 -2.99 15.88
N VAL A 157 13.28 -4.27 16.17
CA VAL A 157 14.59 -4.81 16.57
C VAL A 157 15.60 -4.72 15.43
N VAL A 158 15.22 -5.13 14.21
CA VAL A 158 16.10 -5.05 13.05
C VAL A 158 16.48 -3.60 12.74
N ALA A 159 15.54 -2.66 12.86
CA ALA A 159 15.83 -1.23 12.69
C ALA A 159 16.79 -0.70 13.77
N ALA A 160 16.55 -1.01 15.04
CA ALA A 160 17.41 -0.58 16.14
C ALA A 160 18.82 -1.18 16.03
N VAL A 161 18.92 -2.50 15.81
CA VAL A 161 20.21 -3.20 15.64
C VAL A 161 20.94 -2.68 14.40
N GLY A 162 20.23 -2.49 13.29
CA GLY A 162 20.81 -2.01 12.04
C GLY A 162 21.38 -0.59 12.15
N LEU A 163 20.65 0.33 12.77
CA LEU A 163 21.12 1.71 13.03
C LEU A 163 22.29 1.74 14.03
N ALA A 164 22.24 0.92 15.07
CA ALA A 164 23.35 0.79 16.01
C ALA A 164 24.60 0.19 15.35
N ALA A 165 24.44 -0.80 14.48
CA ALA A 165 25.53 -1.48 13.78
C ALA A 165 26.27 -0.59 12.78
N ILE A 166 25.62 0.46 12.26
CA ILE A 166 26.29 1.48 11.42
C ILE A 166 26.87 2.66 12.23
N GLY A 167 26.89 2.55 13.57
CA GLY A 167 27.62 3.46 14.44
C GLY A 167 26.87 4.73 14.86
N LEU A 168 25.55 4.82 14.65
CA LEU A 168 24.78 6.04 14.93
C LEU A 168 24.48 6.28 16.43
N GLY A 169 24.71 5.29 17.29
CA GLY A 169 24.49 5.35 18.74
C GLY A 169 23.25 4.58 19.20
N GLY A 170 23.33 3.95 20.38
CA GLY A 170 22.30 3.00 20.84
C GLY A 170 20.98 3.64 21.26
N THR A 171 21.01 4.80 21.92
CA THR A 171 19.80 5.45 22.48
C THR A 171 18.80 5.84 21.40
N GLY A 172 19.25 6.56 20.36
CA GLY A 172 18.40 6.93 19.24
C GLY A 172 17.93 5.72 18.43
N ALA A 173 18.77 4.68 18.30
CA ALA A 173 18.38 3.44 17.62
C ALA A 173 17.21 2.74 18.33
N VAL A 174 17.27 2.63 19.66
CA VAL A 174 16.19 2.05 20.48
C VAL A 174 14.95 2.93 20.43
N ALA A 175 15.09 4.25 20.47
CA ALA A 175 13.97 5.18 20.36
C ALA A 175 13.25 5.05 19.01
N PHE A 176 13.99 4.91 17.90
CA PHE A 176 13.40 4.64 16.59
C PHE A 176 12.69 3.29 16.56
N GLY A 177 13.31 2.22 17.07
CA GLY A 177 12.66 0.91 17.19
C GLY A 177 11.36 0.96 18.01
N ALA A 178 11.36 1.69 19.12
CA ALA A 178 10.16 1.87 19.95
C ALA A 178 9.05 2.66 19.22
N ALA A 179 9.42 3.70 18.46
CA ALA A 179 8.49 4.44 17.60
C ALA A 179 7.87 3.55 16.50
N VAL A 180 8.68 2.68 15.88
CA VAL A 180 8.22 1.68 14.90
C VAL A 180 7.21 0.72 15.55
N LEU A 181 7.54 0.16 16.71
CA LEU A 181 6.65 -0.75 17.45
C LEU A 181 5.34 -0.07 17.88
N GLY A 182 5.41 1.20 18.32
CA GLY A 182 4.25 1.99 18.73
C GLY A 182 3.21 2.12 17.62
N VAL A 183 3.63 2.49 16.41
CA VAL A 183 2.74 2.55 15.24
C VAL A 183 2.18 1.18 14.88
N GLY A 184 3.03 0.14 14.87
CA GLY A 184 2.60 -1.22 14.53
C GLY A 184 1.51 -1.74 15.47
N THR A 185 1.65 -1.51 16.77
CA THR A 185 0.67 -1.96 17.78
C THR A 185 -0.65 -1.20 17.71
N VAL A 186 -0.62 0.11 17.48
CA VAL A 186 -1.84 0.91 17.30
C VAL A 186 -2.63 0.42 16.08
N PHE A 187 -2.00 0.27 14.92
CA PHE A 187 -2.71 -0.14 13.70
C PHE A 187 -3.12 -1.62 13.70
N ALA A 188 -2.40 -2.49 14.41
CA ALA A 188 -2.89 -3.83 14.70
C ALA A 188 -4.17 -3.80 15.55
N GLY A 189 -4.25 -2.90 16.54
CA GLY A 189 -5.46 -2.64 17.32
C GLY A 189 -6.61 -2.08 16.49
N VAL A 190 -6.34 -1.12 15.60
CA VAL A 190 -7.34 -0.58 14.65
C VAL A 190 -7.90 -1.71 13.79
N ALA A 191 -7.04 -2.54 13.21
CA ALA A 191 -7.45 -3.68 12.39
C ALA A 191 -8.25 -4.72 13.19
N ALA A 192 -7.90 -4.96 14.45
CA ALA A 192 -8.63 -5.84 15.34
C ALA A 192 -10.06 -5.34 15.62
N VAL A 193 -10.23 -4.04 15.88
CA VAL A 193 -11.56 -3.42 16.04
C VAL A 193 -12.33 -3.44 14.73
N ALA A 194 -11.69 -3.05 13.62
CA ALA A 194 -12.29 -3.08 12.29
C ALA A 194 -12.77 -4.49 11.91
N ALA A 195 -12.00 -5.51 12.25
CA ALA A 195 -12.41 -6.90 12.12
C ALA A 195 -13.68 -7.16 12.93
N GLN A 196 -13.77 -6.78 14.21
CA GLN A 196 -14.99 -7.10 14.98
C GLN A 196 -16.25 -6.38 14.49
N VAL A 197 -16.13 -5.16 13.97
CA VAL A 197 -17.30 -4.38 13.52
C VAL A 197 -17.78 -4.72 12.12
N SER A 198 -16.93 -5.35 11.29
CA SER A 198 -17.21 -5.63 9.89
C SER A 198 -17.74 -7.05 9.67
N THR A 199 -18.66 -7.23 8.73
CA THR A 199 -19.08 -8.57 8.27
C THR A 199 -18.11 -9.17 7.26
N SER A 200 -17.30 -8.34 6.58
CA SER A 200 -16.35 -8.78 5.56
C SER A 200 -14.91 -8.28 5.80
N ALA A 201 -13.92 -9.04 5.32
CA ALA A 201 -12.51 -8.62 5.30
C ALA A 201 -12.31 -7.41 4.39
N ARG A 202 -13.11 -7.28 3.33
CA ARG A 202 -13.08 -6.09 2.47
C ARG A 202 -13.45 -4.84 3.26
N LEU A 203 -14.55 -4.88 4.02
CA LEU A 203 -14.97 -3.76 4.87
C LEU A 203 -13.95 -3.49 5.99
N ALA A 204 -13.43 -4.54 6.65
CA ALA A 204 -12.43 -4.41 7.70
C ALA A 204 -11.14 -3.73 7.20
N ARG A 205 -10.64 -4.11 6.02
CA ARG A 205 -9.51 -3.45 5.36
C ARG A 205 -9.85 -1.99 5.02
N GLY A 206 -11.03 -1.75 4.46
CA GLY A 206 -11.50 -0.40 4.10
C GLY A 206 -11.54 0.54 5.30
N ILE A 207 -12.12 0.12 6.43
CA ILE A 207 -12.14 0.91 7.67
C ILE A 207 -10.71 1.15 8.17
N SER A 208 -9.88 0.11 8.24
CA SER A 208 -8.51 0.21 8.76
C SER A 208 -7.64 1.15 7.92
N PHE A 209 -7.70 1.04 6.59
CA PHE A 209 -6.99 1.93 5.68
C PHE A 209 -7.58 3.35 5.66
N GLY A 210 -8.89 3.49 5.86
CA GLY A 210 -9.51 4.80 6.07
C GLY A 210 -8.95 5.51 7.29
N VAL A 211 -8.84 4.81 8.43
CA VAL A 211 -8.21 5.33 9.65
C VAL A 211 -6.73 5.67 9.41
N LEU A 212 -5.98 4.81 8.70
CA LEU A 212 -4.59 5.08 8.33
C LEU A 212 -4.46 6.33 7.45
N ALA A 213 -5.31 6.49 6.45
CA ALA A 213 -5.32 7.65 5.57
C ALA A 213 -5.63 8.94 6.34
N VAL A 214 -6.63 8.93 7.22
CA VAL A 214 -6.95 10.07 8.09
C VAL A 214 -5.79 10.39 9.02
N ALA A 215 -5.16 9.39 9.64
CA ALA A 215 -3.97 9.59 10.48
C ALA A 215 -2.81 10.21 9.69
N PHE A 216 -2.57 9.73 8.46
CA PHE A 216 -1.54 10.29 7.60
C PHE A 216 -1.85 11.74 7.20
N LEU A 217 -3.11 12.06 6.86
CA LEU A 217 -3.54 13.40 6.49
C LEU A 217 -3.44 14.39 7.67
N LEU A 218 -3.91 14.00 8.87
CA LEU A 218 -3.79 14.81 10.08
C LEU A 218 -2.33 15.14 10.39
N ARG A 219 -1.44 14.16 10.22
CA ARG A 219 0.00 14.36 10.33
C ARG A 219 0.53 15.29 9.25
N ALA A 220 0.27 15.02 7.98
CA ALA A 220 0.79 15.81 6.86
C ALA A 220 0.39 17.29 6.94
N VAL A 221 -0.89 17.55 7.23
CA VAL A 221 -1.43 18.92 7.39
C VAL A 221 -0.91 19.56 8.68
N GLY A 222 -0.81 18.79 9.77
CA GLY A 222 -0.27 19.27 11.03
C GLY A 222 1.20 19.70 10.91
N ASP A 223 2.03 18.86 10.29
CA ASP A 223 3.46 19.07 10.12
C ASP A 223 3.73 20.29 9.22
N ALA A 224 2.94 20.46 8.15
CA ALA A 224 3.07 21.61 7.25
C ALA A 224 2.48 22.92 7.84
N GLY A 225 1.74 22.83 8.95
CA GLY A 225 1.05 23.93 9.63
C GLY A 225 1.62 24.23 11.02
N SER A 226 0.75 24.29 12.03
CA SER A 226 1.11 24.64 13.41
C SER A 226 1.66 23.48 14.25
N GLY A 227 1.69 22.26 13.71
CA GLY A 227 2.05 21.03 14.43
C GLY A 227 0.94 20.44 15.31
N THR A 228 -0.16 21.16 15.58
CA THR A 228 -1.23 20.69 16.49
C THR A 228 -1.94 19.44 15.97
N LEU A 229 -2.25 19.37 14.68
CA LEU A 229 -2.96 18.21 14.10
C LEU A 229 -2.11 16.95 14.07
N SER A 230 -0.78 17.07 14.05
CA SER A 230 0.14 15.93 14.10
C SER A 230 0.04 15.15 15.41
N TRP A 231 -0.37 15.83 16.50
CA TRP A 231 -0.64 15.19 17.79
C TRP A 231 -1.95 14.40 17.83
N LEU A 232 -2.78 14.46 16.79
CA LEU A 232 -3.95 13.57 16.63
C LEU A 232 -3.65 12.33 15.79
N SER A 233 -2.40 12.20 15.30
CA SER A 233 -1.98 11.09 14.45
C SER A 233 -1.05 10.14 15.19
N PRO A 234 -1.37 8.83 15.23
CA PRO A 234 -0.43 7.81 15.71
C PRO A 234 0.90 7.80 14.93
N ILE A 235 0.88 8.18 13.65
CA ILE A 235 2.11 8.29 12.85
C ILE A 235 2.92 9.52 13.30
N GLY A 236 2.24 10.64 13.59
CA GLY A 236 2.86 11.85 14.12
C GLY A 236 3.51 11.63 15.48
N TRP A 237 2.89 10.84 16.37
CA TRP A 237 3.51 10.49 17.66
C TRP A 237 4.85 9.79 17.49
N SER A 238 4.95 8.83 16.57
CA SER A 238 6.20 8.13 16.28
C SER A 238 7.32 9.06 15.80
N GLN A 239 6.99 10.11 15.05
CA GLN A 239 7.96 11.14 14.67
C GLN A 239 8.35 12.03 15.85
N GLN A 240 7.40 12.37 16.73
CA GLN A 240 7.64 13.20 17.92
C GLN A 240 8.46 12.50 19.01
N VAL A 241 8.78 11.20 18.87
CA VAL A 241 9.79 10.52 19.69
C VAL A 241 11.19 11.12 19.47
N ARG A 242 11.44 11.71 18.29
CA ARG A 242 12.70 12.38 17.90
C ARG A 242 13.98 11.56 18.13
N PRO A 243 14.10 10.36 17.53
CA PRO A 243 15.35 9.59 17.59
C PRO A 243 16.55 10.43 17.12
N TYR A 244 17.64 10.47 17.92
CA TYR A 244 18.85 11.24 17.65
C TYR A 244 18.67 12.78 17.61
N ALA A 245 17.56 13.27 18.18
CA ALA A 245 17.21 14.70 18.23
C ALA A 245 16.46 15.03 19.55
N ASP A 246 17.10 14.69 20.67
CA ASP A 246 16.55 14.76 22.04
C ASP A 246 15.31 13.88 22.22
N GLU A 247 15.54 12.60 22.51
CA GLU A 247 14.48 11.59 22.56
C GLU A 247 13.38 11.93 23.57
N ARG A 248 12.13 11.94 23.11
CA ARG A 248 10.95 12.19 23.94
C ARG A 248 10.24 10.89 24.30
N TRP A 249 10.84 10.12 25.20
CA TRP A 249 10.34 8.81 25.63
C TRP A 249 8.88 8.81 26.12
N TRP A 250 8.43 9.90 26.75
CA TRP A 250 7.06 10.02 27.23
C TRP A 250 6.02 9.92 26.10
N VAL A 251 6.39 10.27 24.85
CA VAL A 251 5.48 10.20 23.69
C VAL A 251 5.04 8.77 23.42
N LEU A 252 5.85 7.77 23.79
CA LEU A 252 5.52 6.34 23.65
C LEU A 252 4.33 5.91 24.53
N LEU A 253 3.96 6.70 25.55
CA LEU A 253 2.74 6.46 26.32
C LEU A 253 1.49 6.58 25.45
N LEU A 254 1.48 7.48 24.45
CA LEU A 254 0.33 7.70 23.56
C LEU A 254 -0.01 6.45 22.71
N PRO A 255 0.92 5.85 21.93
CA PRO A 255 0.62 4.62 21.21
C PRO A 255 0.38 3.44 22.17
N GLY A 256 1.08 3.37 23.31
CA GLY A 256 0.87 2.32 24.30
C GLY A 256 -0.55 2.29 24.87
N VAL A 257 -1.04 3.44 25.37
CA VAL A 257 -2.41 3.58 25.89
C VAL A 257 -3.44 3.33 24.78
N THR A 258 -3.22 3.89 23.59
CA THR A 258 -4.12 3.73 22.45
C THR A 258 -4.23 2.26 22.03
N ALA A 259 -3.12 1.53 21.96
CA ALA A 259 -3.11 0.11 21.63
C ALA A 259 -3.88 -0.73 22.66
N VAL A 260 -3.71 -0.45 23.97
CA VAL A 260 -4.46 -1.13 25.03
C VAL A 260 -5.96 -0.85 24.92
N VAL A 261 -6.35 0.40 24.70
CA VAL A 261 -7.76 0.79 24.52
C VAL A 261 -8.37 0.09 23.30
N LEU A 262 -7.68 0.10 22.16
CA LEU A 262 -8.15 -0.58 20.94
C LEU A 262 -8.27 -2.10 21.13
N ALA A 263 -7.30 -2.73 21.79
CA ALA A 263 -7.37 -4.14 22.13
C ALA A 263 -8.58 -4.43 23.04
N ALA A 264 -8.79 -3.64 24.09
CA ALA A 264 -9.93 -3.80 24.99
C ALA A 264 -11.28 -3.65 24.25
N VAL A 265 -11.38 -2.67 23.34
CA VAL A 265 -12.57 -2.49 22.48
C VAL A 265 -12.76 -3.71 21.56
N ALA A 266 -11.70 -4.22 20.94
CA ALA A 266 -11.76 -5.40 20.09
C ALA A 266 -12.23 -6.65 20.87
N TYR A 267 -11.69 -6.92 22.06
CA TYR A 267 -12.14 -8.08 22.86
C TYR A 267 -13.57 -7.89 23.40
N ARG A 268 -13.95 -6.69 23.82
CA ARG A 268 -15.31 -6.41 24.29
C ARG A 268 -16.36 -6.56 23.19
N THR A 269 -16.02 -6.15 21.97
CA THR A 269 -16.91 -6.32 20.81
C THR A 269 -16.97 -7.79 20.37
N LEU A 270 -15.83 -8.48 20.34
CA LEU A 270 -15.79 -9.93 20.08
C LEU A 270 -16.62 -10.74 21.09
N ALA A 271 -16.63 -10.35 22.36
CA ALA A 271 -17.41 -11.03 23.40
C ALA A 271 -18.93 -10.90 23.24
N ARG A 272 -19.40 -9.93 22.45
CA ARG A 272 -20.83 -9.64 22.26
C ARG A 272 -21.36 -10.00 20.89
N ARG A 273 -20.50 -10.12 19.88
CA ARG A 273 -20.90 -10.44 18.50
C ARG A 273 -21.02 -11.94 18.29
N ASP A 274 -21.99 -12.35 17.49
CA ASP A 274 -22.07 -13.71 17.01
C ASP A 274 -21.05 -13.97 15.89
N LEU A 275 -20.77 -15.25 15.63
CA LEU A 275 -19.89 -15.68 14.54
C LEU A 275 -20.54 -15.34 13.19
N GLY A 276 -19.75 -14.87 12.23
CA GLY A 276 -20.24 -14.35 10.94
C GLY A 276 -20.85 -12.94 11.04
N ALA A 277 -21.27 -12.50 12.22
CA ALA A 277 -21.86 -11.17 12.40
C ALA A 277 -20.79 -10.07 12.59
N GLY A 278 -21.09 -8.89 12.04
CA GLY A 278 -20.44 -7.62 12.33
C GLY A 278 -21.40 -6.69 13.08
N LEU A 279 -20.87 -5.68 13.78
CA LEU A 279 -21.70 -4.64 14.40
C LEU A 279 -22.40 -3.75 13.36
N ILE A 280 -21.80 -3.63 12.18
CA ILE A 280 -22.40 -2.96 11.03
C ILE A 280 -23.31 -3.97 10.34
N ALA A 281 -24.62 -3.83 10.54
CA ALA A 281 -25.61 -4.68 9.89
C ALA A 281 -25.55 -4.55 8.37
N GLU A 282 -25.58 -5.68 7.67
CA GLU A 282 -25.79 -5.70 6.23
C GLU A 282 -27.21 -5.23 5.93
N ARG A 283 -27.32 -4.12 5.18
CA ARG A 283 -28.62 -3.65 4.75
C ARG A 283 -29.11 -4.59 3.65
N PRO A 284 -30.34 -5.12 3.73
CA PRO A 284 -30.94 -5.79 2.59
C PRO A 284 -30.88 -4.80 1.42
N GLY A 285 -30.29 -5.25 0.31
CA GLY A 285 -30.19 -4.43 -0.89
C GLY A 285 -31.58 -4.00 -1.39
N PRO A 286 -31.65 -3.04 -2.32
CA PRO A 286 -32.92 -2.63 -2.91
C PRO A 286 -33.71 -3.85 -3.42
N ALA A 287 -35.04 -3.85 -3.21
CA ALA A 287 -35.92 -4.94 -3.64
C ALA A 287 -35.89 -5.18 -5.15
N THR A 288 -35.52 -4.16 -5.92
CA THR A 288 -35.33 -4.22 -7.37
C THR A 288 -33.91 -3.79 -7.73
N SER A 289 -33.27 -4.55 -8.61
CA SER A 289 -31.95 -4.21 -9.11
C SER A 289 -32.06 -3.07 -10.13
N PRO A 290 -31.29 -1.97 -10.01
CA PRO A 290 -31.25 -0.94 -11.02
C PRO A 290 -30.71 -1.48 -12.35
N PRO A 291 -31.09 -0.90 -13.51
CA PRO A 291 -30.59 -1.33 -14.82
C PRO A 291 -29.06 -1.31 -14.92
N SER A 292 -28.37 -0.48 -14.13
CA SER A 292 -26.91 -0.40 -14.06
C SER A 292 -26.24 -1.67 -13.51
N LEU A 293 -27.00 -2.56 -12.86
CA LEU A 293 -26.54 -3.88 -12.43
C LEU A 293 -27.03 -5.00 -13.36
N SER A 294 -27.63 -4.67 -14.50
CA SER A 294 -28.02 -5.66 -15.51
C SER A 294 -26.79 -6.13 -16.29
N GLY A 295 -26.42 -7.39 -16.08
CA GLY A 295 -25.35 -8.06 -16.81
C GLY A 295 -23.93 -7.92 -16.21
N PRO A 296 -22.93 -8.52 -16.89
CA PRO A 296 -21.59 -8.73 -16.33
C PRO A 296 -20.81 -7.43 -16.11
N VAL A 297 -21.03 -6.40 -16.94
CA VAL A 297 -20.38 -5.09 -16.78
C VAL A 297 -20.87 -4.36 -15.53
N GLY A 298 -22.18 -4.45 -15.22
CA GLY A 298 -22.75 -3.87 -14.01
C GLY A 298 -22.19 -4.51 -12.74
N LEU A 299 -22.05 -5.84 -12.74
CA LEU A 299 -21.41 -6.58 -11.67
C LEU A 299 -19.93 -6.19 -11.52
N ALA A 300 -19.18 -6.15 -12.62
CA ALA A 300 -17.78 -5.74 -12.62
C ALA A 300 -17.60 -4.30 -12.09
N TRP A 301 -18.47 -3.36 -12.49
CA TRP A 301 -18.49 -2.00 -11.94
C TRP A 301 -18.70 -2.00 -10.43
N HIS A 302 -19.69 -2.74 -9.94
CA HIS A 302 -20.00 -2.80 -8.51
C HIS A 302 -18.80 -3.27 -7.68
N THR A 303 -18.08 -4.28 -8.18
CA THR A 303 -16.91 -4.87 -7.51
C THR A 303 -15.66 -3.99 -7.61
N GLN A 304 -15.46 -3.31 -8.74
CA GLN A 304 -14.22 -2.57 -9.04
C GLN A 304 -14.28 -1.06 -8.72
N ARG A 305 -15.47 -0.45 -8.59
CA ARG A 305 -15.60 1.00 -8.33
C ARG A 305 -14.90 1.45 -7.05
N GLY A 306 -14.96 0.64 -5.99
CA GLY A 306 -14.31 0.97 -4.70
C GLY A 306 -12.79 1.05 -4.84
N PRO A 307 -12.12 -0.02 -5.32
CA PRO A 307 -10.71 0.03 -5.68
C PRO A 307 -10.38 1.18 -6.63
N LEU A 308 -11.12 1.36 -7.73
CA LEU A 308 -10.86 2.44 -8.69
C LEU A 308 -10.83 3.82 -8.03
N VAL A 309 -11.81 4.14 -7.18
CA VAL A 309 -11.87 5.41 -6.45
C VAL A 309 -10.66 5.53 -5.51
N ALA A 310 -10.33 4.48 -4.74
CA ALA A 310 -9.21 4.52 -3.80
C ALA A 310 -7.87 4.77 -4.51
N TRP A 311 -7.60 4.06 -5.61
CA TRP A 311 -6.38 4.24 -6.40
C TRP A 311 -6.33 5.61 -7.09
N THR A 312 -7.45 6.08 -7.63
CA THR A 312 -7.54 7.40 -8.26
C THR A 312 -7.28 8.51 -7.25
N VAL A 313 -7.90 8.45 -6.06
CA VAL A 313 -7.68 9.44 -4.98
C VAL A 313 -6.24 9.38 -4.50
N GLY A 314 -5.67 8.20 -4.29
CA GLY A 314 -4.27 8.05 -3.87
C GLY A 314 -3.29 8.66 -4.86
N LEU A 315 -3.46 8.35 -6.16
CA LEU A 315 -2.65 8.91 -7.24
C LEU A 315 -2.84 10.43 -7.37
N ALA A 316 -4.08 10.93 -7.26
CA ALA A 316 -4.37 12.36 -7.31
C ALA A 316 -3.68 13.11 -6.16
N MET A 317 -3.79 12.60 -4.93
CA MET A 317 -3.14 13.20 -3.76
C MET A 317 -1.62 13.21 -3.90
N PHE A 318 -1.03 12.11 -4.37
CA PHE A 318 0.42 12.06 -4.57
C PHE A 318 0.85 12.99 -5.72
N ALA A 319 0.05 13.12 -6.78
CA ALA A 319 0.27 14.05 -7.87
C ALA A 319 0.16 15.53 -7.45
N LEU A 320 -0.75 15.88 -6.53
CA LEU A 320 -0.79 17.22 -5.93
C LEU A 320 0.53 17.54 -5.22
N VAL A 321 1.08 16.58 -4.47
CA VAL A 321 2.36 16.76 -3.77
C VAL A 321 3.50 16.93 -4.77
N ILE A 322 3.61 16.07 -5.78
CA ILE A 322 4.66 16.16 -6.80
C ILE A 322 4.54 17.46 -7.61
N GLY A 323 3.35 17.82 -8.07
CA GLY A 323 3.12 19.06 -8.81
C GLY A 323 3.41 20.31 -7.99
N GLY A 324 3.01 20.31 -6.70
CA GLY A 324 3.33 21.42 -5.78
C GLY A 324 4.80 21.48 -5.36
N ALA A 325 5.52 20.36 -5.42
CA ALA A 325 6.96 20.27 -5.12
C ALA A 325 7.86 20.55 -6.33
N ALA A 326 7.30 20.51 -7.54
CA ALA A 326 8.10 20.66 -8.76
C ALA A 326 8.76 22.03 -8.81
N HIS A 327 8.03 23.10 -8.46
CA HIS A 327 8.62 24.42 -8.35
C HIS A 327 9.54 24.53 -7.12
N GLY A 328 10.80 24.92 -7.35
CA GLY A 328 11.81 25.05 -6.30
C GLY A 328 12.65 23.79 -6.06
N VAL A 329 12.48 22.73 -6.87
CA VAL A 329 13.37 21.55 -6.80
C VAL A 329 14.81 21.92 -7.17
N SER A 330 15.02 22.88 -8.08
CA SER A 330 16.34 23.38 -8.44
C SER A 330 17.04 24.09 -7.28
N ASP A 331 16.27 24.72 -6.38
CA ASP A 331 16.80 25.48 -5.25
C ASP A 331 17.45 24.56 -4.21
N GLN A 332 17.12 23.25 -4.24
CA GLN A 332 17.73 22.22 -3.41
C GLN A 332 19.20 21.95 -3.76
N LEU A 333 19.62 22.26 -5.00
CA LEU A 333 21.00 22.06 -5.45
C LEU A 333 21.94 23.12 -4.85
N GLY A 334 21.41 24.19 -4.26
CA GLY A 334 22.16 25.29 -3.66
C GLY A 334 22.56 26.37 -4.66
N SER A 335 23.10 27.49 -4.16
CA SER A 335 23.44 28.68 -4.96
C SER A 335 24.93 28.79 -5.34
N SER A 336 25.66 27.66 -5.33
CA SER A 336 27.07 27.69 -5.72
C SER A 336 27.25 27.97 -7.22
N GLU A 337 28.32 28.66 -7.58
CA GLU A 337 28.61 29.00 -8.98
C GLU A 337 28.77 27.75 -9.86
N THR A 338 29.25 26.64 -9.29
CA THR A 338 29.32 25.33 -9.95
C THR A 338 27.93 24.76 -10.26
N VAL A 339 26.98 24.92 -9.36
CA VAL A 339 25.59 24.46 -9.55
C VAL A 339 24.87 25.32 -10.58
N LEU A 340 25.07 26.63 -10.57
CA LEU A 340 24.53 27.53 -11.59
C LEU A 340 25.08 27.22 -12.99
N GLN A 341 26.38 26.91 -13.11
CA GLN A 341 26.98 26.48 -14.37
C GLN A 341 26.48 25.09 -14.82
N ALA A 342 26.28 24.16 -13.89
CA ALA A 342 25.70 22.84 -14.19
C ALA A 342 24.24 22.96 -14.64
N LEU A 343 23.43 23.77 -13.95
CA LEU A 343 22.07 24.14 -14.34
C LEU A 343 22.03 24.74 -15.75
N ALA A 344 22.91 25.70 -16.05
CA ALA A 344 22.98 26.31 -17.37
C ALA A 344 23.30 25.28 -18.47
N ARG A 345 24.19 24.32 -18.20
CA ARG A 345 24.52 23.22 -19.12
C ARG A 345 23.38 22.21 -19.29
N LEU A 346 22.55 22.03 -18.27
CA LEU A 346 21.40 21.11 -18.28
C LEU A 346 20.12 21.74 -18.87
N GLY A 347 20.16 22.98 -19.34
CA GLY A 347 19.01 23.67 -19.93
C GLY A 347 18.22 24.56 -18.96
N GLY A 348 18.80 24.89 -17.80
CA GLY A 348 18.22 25.80 -16.80
C GLY A 348 17.34 25.12 -15.76
N THR A 349 16.75 25.92 -14.88
CA THR A 349 15.88 25.45 -13.78
C THR A 349 14.69 24.65 -14.30
N GLN A 350 14.06 25.15 -15.37
CA GLN A 350 12.92 24.50 -16.01
C GLN A 350 13.24 23.07 -16.47
N ALA A 351 14.45 22.80 -16.99
CA ALA A 351 14.81 21.45 -17.42
C ALA A 351 14.89 20.46 -16.24
N ILE A 352 15.26 20.93 -15.04
CA ILE A 352 15.28 20.11 -13.82
C ILE A 352 13.85 19.87 -13.31
N GLU A 353 13.02 20.92 -13.28
CA GLU A 353 11.60 20.81 -12.92
C GLU A 353 10.88 19.84 -13.87
N ASP A 354 11.14 19.95 -15.18
CA ASP A 354 10.59 19.07 -16.21
C ASP A 354 11.03 17.62 -16.01
N SER A 355 12.32 17.39 -15.73
CA SER A 355 12.87 16.06 -15.47
C SER A 355 12.30 15.44 -14.19
N PHE A 356 12.11 16.25 -13.14
CA PHE A 356 11.49 15.83 -11.89
C PHE A 356 10.04 15.39 -12.11
N ILE A 357 9.26 16.17 -12.86
CA ILE A 357 7.87 15.83 -13.23
C ILE A 357 7.85 14.56 -14.09
N ALA A 358 8.71 14.45 -15.11
CA ALA A 358 8.77 13.29 -16.00
C ALA A 358 9.09 11.99 -15.25
N LEU A 359 10.05 12.05 -14.32
CA LEU A 359 10.39 10.92 -13.45
C LEU A 359 9.21 10.58 -12.52
N GLY A 360 8.58 11.59 -11.92
CA GLY A 360 7.39 11.43 -11.09
C GLY A 360 6.24 10.73 -11.82
N PHE A 361 5.97 11.12 -13.07
CA PHE A 361 4.93 10.47 -13.89
C PHE A 361 5.28 9.06 -14.32
N THR A 362 6.55 8.73 -14.47
CA THR A 362 6.95 7.33 -14.70
C THR A 362 6.63 6.47 -13.46
N ILE A 363 6.87 6.99 -12.25
CA ILE A 363 6.44 6.33 -11.00
C ILE A 363 4.92 6.22 -10.94
N PHE A 364 4.16 7.27 -11.31
CA PHE A 364 2.70 7.19 -11.40
C PHE A 364 2.23 6.14 -12.40
N GLY A 365 2.91 6.00 -13.55
CA GLY A 365 2.68 4.95 -14.53
C GLY A 365 2.87 3.56 -13.94
N LEU A 366 3.96 3.33 -13.20
CA LEU A 366 4.21 2.07 -12.51
C LEU A 366 3.13 1.78 -11.44
N VAL A 367 2.74 2.77 -10.64
CA VAL A 367 1.67 2.63 -9.64
C VAL A 367 0.32 2.34 -10.30
N ALA A 368 0.01 2.98 -11.43
CA ALA A 368 -1.17 2.67 -12.26
C ALA A 368 -1.09 1.26 -12.87
N GLY A 369 0.12 0.77 -13.16
CA GLY A 369 0.42 -0.63 -13.49
C GLY A 369 -0.02 -1.60 -12.40
N ALA A 370 0.31 -1.32 -11.14
CA ALA A 370 -0.12 -2.11 -9.99
C ALA A 370 -1.66 -2.16 -9.84
N TYR A 371 -2.34 -1.03 -10.06
CA TYR A 371 -3.80 -0.99 -10.13
C TYR A 371 -4.31 -1.93 -11.24
N SER A 372 -3.73 -1.84 -12.44
CA SER A 372 -4.17 -2.63 -13.58
C SER A 372 -3.98 -4.14 -13.36
N VAL A 373 -2.85 -4.55 -12.76
CA VAL A 373 -2.62 -5.94 -12.33
C VAL A 373 -3.69 -6.38 -11.33
N SER A 374 -3.97 -5.57 -10.31
CA SER A 374 -5.01 -5.86 -9.29
C SER A 374 -6.40 -6.01 -9.92
N ALA A 375 -6.78 -5.06 -10.78
CA ALA A 375 -8.08 -5.05 -11.46
C ALA A 375 -8.25 -6.26 -12.38
N THR A 376 -7.17 -6.69 -13.05
CA THR A 376 -7.17 -7.89 -13.91
C THR A 376 -7.30 -9.16 -13.08
N LEU A 377 -6.57 -9.27 -11.96
CA LEU A 377 -6.61 -10.43 -11.07
C LEU A 377 -7.95 -10.61 -10.36
N GLN A 378 -8.84 -9.62 -10.38
CA GLN A 378 -10.23 -9.82 -9.96
C GLN A 378 -10.89 -10.97 -10.75
N LEU A 379 -10.53 -11.20 -12.01
CA LEU A 379 -11.00 -12.36 -12.78
C LEU A 379 -10.59 -13.70 -12.17
N HIS A 380 -9.36 -13.77 -11.68
CA HIS A 380 -8.85 -14.94 -10.97
C HIS A 380 -9.58 -15.15 -9.65
N ASP A 381 -9.81 -14.07 -8.89
CA ASP A 381 -10.57 -14.14 -7.64
C ASP A 381 -12.02 -14.56 -7.85
N GLU A 382 -12.68 -14.12 -8.93
CA GLU A 382 -14.03 -14.56 -9.29
C GLU A 382 -14.08 -16.06 -9.65
N GLU A 383 -13.05 -16.59 -10.33
CA GLU A 383 -12.92 -18.03 -10.61
C GLU A 383 -12.68 -18.82 -9.31
N GLU A 384 -11.67 -18.46 -8.51
CA GLU A 384 -11.29 -19.21 -7.29
C GLU A 384 -12.34 -19.15 -6.17
N THR A 385 -13.25 -18.18 -6.20
CA THR A 385 -14.38 -18.09 -5.25
C THR A 385 -15.67 -18.72 -5.75
N GLY A 386 -15.66 -19.36 -6.93
CA GLY A 386 -16.83 -20.00 -7.55
C GLY A 386 -17.89 -19.03 -8.10
N ARG A 387 -17.66 -17.72 -8.01
CA ARG A 387 -18.61 -16.70 -8.49
C ARG A 387 -18.68 -16.66 -10.01
N ALA A 388 -17.58 -16.96 -10.70
CA ALA A 388 -17.55 -17.06 -12.16
C ALA A 388 -18.52 -18.13 -12.69
N GLU A 389 -18.64 -19.28 -12.01
CA GLU A 389 -19.53 -20.37 -12.43
C GLU A 389 -21.01 -19.94 -12.44
N SER A 390 -21.43 -19.22 -11.40
CA SER A 390 -22.80 -18.71 -11.28
C SER A 390 -23.16 -17.73 -12.42
N VAL A 391 -22.19 -16.90 -12.84
CA VAL A 391 -22.38 -15.95 -13.94
C VAL A 391 -22.36 -16.65 -15.30
N LEU A 392 -21.46 -17.62 -15.48
CA LEU A 392 -21.28 -18.35 -16.74
C LEU A 392 -22.32 -19.46 -16.96
N ALA A 393 -23.08 -19.83 -15.92
CA ALA A 393 -24.29 -20.65 -16.06
C ALA A 393 -25.43 -19.91 -16.79
N ALA A 394 -25.42 -18.57 -16.81
CA ALA A 394 -26.31 -17.78 -17.64
C ALA A 394 -25.85 -17.76 -19.11
N ALA A 395 -26.63 -17.15 -20.00
CA ALA A 395 -26.27 -16.98 -21.42
C ALA A 395 -25.16 -15.92 -21.65
N ILE A 396 -24.04 -16.03 -20.94
CA ILE A 396 -22.89 -15.12 -21.00
C ILE A 396 -21.66 -15.92 -21.43
N SER A 397 -21.00 -15.51 -22.53
CA SER A 397 -19.77 -16.15 -22.98
C SER A 397 -18.59 -15.81 -22.07
N ARG A 398 -17.61 -16.72 -21.97
CA ARG A 398 -16.36 -16.52 -21.21
C ARG A 398 -15.63 -15.23 -21.60
N VAL A 399 -15.60 -14.92 -22.89
CA VAL A 399 -14.97 -13.68 -23.40
C VAL A 399 -15.75 -12.45 -22.98
N ARG A 400 -17.10 -12.46 -23.04
CA ARG A 400 -17.94 -11.34 -22.59
C ARG A 400 -17.82 -11.09 -21.09
N TRP A 401 -17.71 -12.16 -20.30
CA TRP A 401 -17.43 -12.06 -18.88
C TRP A 401 -16.04 -11.47 -18.63
N ALA A 402 -14.99 -12.00 -19.26
CA ALA A 402 -13.64 -11.47 -19.06
C ALA A 402 -13.48 -10.01 -19.49
N THR A 403 -14.01 -9.64 -20.67
CA THR A 403 -13.95 -8.25 -21.15
C THR A 403 -14.67 -7.28 -20.23
N SER A 404 -15.72 -7.73 -19.53
CA SER A 404 -16.41 -6.89 -18.53
C SER A 404 -15.51 -6.43 -17.38
N HIS A 405 -14.48 -7.21 -17.02
CA HIS A 405 -13.48 -6.83 -16.03
C HIS A 405 -12.27 -6.13 -16.66
N VAL A 406 -11.80 -6.59 -17.82
CA VAL A 406 -10.62 -6.03 -18.51
C VAL A 406 -10.83 -4.55 -18.87
N VAL A 407 -12.05 -4.14 -19.19
CA VAL A 407 -12.37 -2.71 -19.43
C VAL A 407 -11.95 -1.84 -18.25
N PHE A 408 -12.12 -2.28 -17.00
CA PHE A 408 -11.70 -1.52 -15.82
C PHE A 408 -10.18 -1.54 -15.60
N ALA A 409 -9.51 -2.61 -16.01
CA ALA A 409 -8.05 -2.69 -15.97
C ALA A 409 -7.38 -1.79 -17.03
N LEU A 410 -8.08 -1.47 -18.13
CA LEU A 410 -7.61 -0.54 -19.16
C LEU A 410 -8.05 0.91 -18.91
N ALA A 411 -9.33 1.13 -18.64
CA ALA A 411 -9.91 2.47 -18.44
C ALA A 411 -9.60 3.04 -17.05
N GLY A 412 -9.52 2.19 -16.02
CA GLY A 412 -9.22 2.64 -14.67
C GLY A 412 -7.86 3.35 -14.52
N PRO A 413 -6.72 2.83 -15.03
CA PRO A 413 -5.48 3.59 -15.00
C PRO A 413 -5.53 4.84 -15.88
N ALA A 414 -6.32 4.86 -16.97
CA ALA A 414 -6.53 6.07 -17.76
C ALA A 414 -7.24 7.16 -16.95
N VAL A 415 -8.29 6.81 -16.21
CA VAL A 415 -8.96 7.73 -15.28
C VAL A 415 -7.99 8.20 -14.20
N ALA A 416 -7.27 7.27 -13.57
CA ALA A 416 -6.37 7.61 -12.46
C ALA A 416 -5.21 8.53 -12.90
N LEU A 417 -4.59 8.25 -14.04
CA LEU A 417 -3.52 9.08 -14.62
C LEU A 417 -4.05 10.43 -15.13
N THR A 418 -5.27 10.47 -15.67
CA THR A 418 -5.91 11.75 -16.04
C THR A 418 -6.10 12.63 -14.82
N VAL A 419 -6.67 12.10 -13.73
CA VAL A 419 -6.89 12.86 -12.50
C VAL A 419 -5.55 13.28 -11.88
N ALA A 420 -4.54 12.39 -11.87
CA ALA A 420 -3.19 12.72 -11.42
C ALA A 420 -2.55 13.83 -12.27
N GLY A 421 -2.65 13.75 -13.59
CA GLY A 421 -2.16 14.76 -14.53
C GLY A 421 -2.81 16.13 -14.32
N LEU A 422 -4.13 16.16 -14.16
CA LEU A 422 -4.87 17.39 -13.84
C LEU A 422 -4.46 17.95 -12.47
N ALA A 423 -4.36 17.10 -11.45
CA ALA A 423 -3.98 17.50 -10.10
C ALA A 423 -2.56 18.11 -10.06
N ALA A 424 -1.57 17.41 -10.60
CA ALA A 424 -0.20 17.92 -10.68
C ALA A 424 -0.11 19.16 -11.57
N GLY A 425 -0.82 19.18 -12.70
CA GLY A 425 -0.89 20.29 -13.64
C GLY A 425 -1.41 21.57 -12.99
N LEU A 426 -2.50 21.45 -12.23
CA LEU A 426 -3.07 22.56 -11.47
C LEU A 426 -2.13 23.03 -10.36
N ALA A 427 -1.54 22.10 -9.59
CA ALA A 427 -0.65 22.44 -8.49
C ALA A 427 0.62 23.15 -8.99
N TYR A 428 1.28 22.60 -10.02
CA TYR A 428 2.47 23.18 -10.62
C TYR A 428 2.17 24.50 -11.32
N GLY A 429 1.13 24.53 -12.17
CA GLY A 429 0.73 25.75 -12.86
C GLY A 429 0.34 26.88 -11.90
N ALA A 430 -0.31 26.57 -10.78
CA ALA A 430 -0.59 27.56 -9.74
C ALA A 430 0.68 28.06 -9.04
N SER A 431 1.69 27.19 -8.83
CA SER A 431 2.94 27.56 -8.18
C SER A 431 3.79 28.53 -8.99
N ILE A 432 3.73 28.47 -10.33
CA ILE A 432 4.50 29.33 -11.25
C ILE A 432 3.65 30.41 -11.94
N GLY A 433 2.34 30.47 -11.66
CA GLY A 433 1.41 31.43 -12.27
C GLY A 433 1.00 31.13 -13.72
N ASP A 434 1.21 29.91 -14.22
CA ASP A 434 0.86 29.46 -15.58
C ASP A 434 0.02 28.17 -15.56
N VAL A 435 -1.23 28.26 -15.11
CA VAL A 435 -2.14 27.11 -15.12
C VAL A 435 -2.50 26.68 -16.55
N GLY A 436 -2.70 27.65 -17.45
CA GLY A 436 -3.14 27.42 -18.83
C GLY A 436 -2.13 26.62 -19.66
N GLY A 437 -0.83 26.92 -19.53
CA GLY A 437 0.24 26.22 -20.23
C GLY A 437 0.61 24.88 -19.59
N GLN A 438 0.62 24.81 -18.25
CA GLN A 438 1.12 23.61 -17.56
C GLN A 438 0.12 22.46 -17.48
N VAL A 439 -1.19 22.74 -17.36
CA VAL A 439 -2.20 21.66 -17.24
C VAL A 439 -2.18 20.72 -18.46
N PRO A 440 -2.25 21.20 -19.72
CA PRO A 440 -2.20 20.32 -20.89
C PRO A 440 -0.88 19.56 -20.99
N ARG A 441 0.24 20.23 -20.66
CA ARG A 441 1.60 19.67 -20.77
C ARG A 441 1.82 18.53 -19.77
N ILE A 442 1.39 18.72 -18.53
CA ILE A 442 1.49 17.71 -17.47
C ILE A 442 0.46 16.59 -17.69
N LEU A 443 -0.73 16.91 -18.20
CA LEU A 443 -1.70 15.89 -18.58
C LEU A 443 -1.14 14.98 -19.70
N ALA A 444 -0.46 15.53 -20.69
CA ALA A 444 0.21 14.74 -21.72
C ALA A 444 1.30 13.83 -21.12
N ALA A 445 2.11 14.34 -20.18
CA ALA A 445 3.10 13.54 -19.45
C ALA A 445 2.47 12.39 -18.63
N ALA A 446 1.26 12.58 -18.12
CA ALA A 446 0.52 11.53 -17.44
C ALA A 446 -0.01 10.46 -18.40
N LEU A 447 -0.62 10.88 -19.51
CA LEU A 447 -1.28 9.97 -20.46
C LEU A 447 -0.29 9.19 -21.32
N VAL A 448 0.92 9.71 -21.55
CA VAL A 448 1.98 8.98 -22.27
C VAL A 448 2.41 7.69 -21.56
N GLN A 449 2.08 7.55 -20.26
CA GLN A 449 2.38 6.35 -19.47
C GLN A 449 1.46 5.16 -19.77
N LEU A 450 0.31 5.40 -20.39
CA LEU A 450 -0.74 4.38 -20.57
C LEU A 450 -0.31 3.14 -21.37
N PRO A 451 0.45 3.24 -22.47
CA PRO A 451 0.89 2.06 -23.21
C PRO A 451 1.71 1.11 -22.33
N GLY A 452 2.59 1.65 -21.46
CA GLY A 452 3.36 0.85 -20.52
C GLY A 452 2.49 0.12 -19.51
N VAL A 453 1.45 0.80 -19.01
CA VAL A 453 0.44 0.19 -18.12
C VAL A 453 -0.35 -0.92 -18.82
N TRP A 454 -0.78 -0.70 -20.06
CA TRP A 454 -1.58 -1.67 -20.81
C TRP A 454 -0.79 -2.91 -21.22
N VAL A 455 0.54 -2.82 -21.36
CA VAL A 455 1.39 -4.01 -21.50
C VAL A 455 1.30 -4.87 -20.24
N LEU A 456 1.35 -4.30 -19.04
CA LEU A 456 1.15 -5.05 -17.79
C LEU A 456 -0.25 -5.67 -17.69
N THR A 457 -1.29 -4.95 -18.14
CA THR A 457 -2.64 -5.51 -18.27
C THR A 457 -2.63 -6.73 -19.19
N GLY A 458 -2.04 -6.59 -20.38
CA GLY A 458 -1.92 -7.66 -21.37
C GLY A 458 -1.19 -8.88 -20.82
N ILE A 459 -0.06 -8.69 -20.15
CA ILE A 459 0.70 -9.77 -19.49
C ILE A 459 -0.19 -10.50 -18.49
N THR A 460 -0.89 -9.76 -17.63
CA THR A 460 -1.74 -10.36 -16.59
C THR A 460 -2.92 -11.13 -17.20
N VAL A 461 -3.55 -10.59 -18.24
CA VAL A 461 -4.62 -11.27 -19.00
C VAL A 461 -4.08 -12.51 -19.71
N ALA A 462 -2.88 -12.46 -20.30
CA ALA A 462 -2.24 -13.61 -20.93
C ALA A 462 -1.93 -14.71 -19.90
N MET A 463 -1.39 -14.35 -18.73
CA MET A 463 -1.11 -15.30 -17.65
C MET A 463 -2.40 -15.94 -17.11
N PHE A 464 -3.45 -15.15 -16.89
CA PHE A 464 -4.76 -15.65 -16.49
C PHE A 464 -5.41 -16.55 -17.55
N GLY A 465 -5.29 -16.19 -18.83
CA GLY A 465 -5.84 -16.93 -19.96
C GLY A 465 -5.12 -18.25 -20.23
N LEU A 466 -3.78 -18.26 -20.15
CA LEU A 466 -2.95 -19.42 -20.50
C LEU A 466 -2.70 -20.35 -19.33
N VAL A 467 -2.38 -19.80 -18.15
CA VAL A 467 -1.94 -20.57 -16.97
C VAL A 467 -2.55 -20.02 -15.69
N PRO A 468 -3.88 -20.16 -15.48
CA PRO A 468 -4.64 -19.50 -14.41
C PRO A 468 -4.08 -19.72 -12.99
N ARG A 469 -3.47 -20.89 -12.67
CA ARG A 469 -2.80 -21.14 -11.37
C ARG A 469 -1.70 -20.14 -11.04
N PHE A 470 -1.06 -19.60 -12.06
CA PHE A 470 0.06 -18.68 -11.90
C PHE A 470 -0.34 -17.25 -12.24
N ALA A 471 -1.63 -16.95 -12.45
CA ALA A 471 -2.08 -15.58 -12.66
C ALA A 471 -1.56 -14.63 -11.56
N PRO A 472 -1.59 -14.98 -10.26
CA PRO A 472 -1.03 -14.13 -9.20
C PRO A 472 0.48 -13.82 -9.36
N ALA A 473 1.24 -14.62 -10.10
CA ALA A 473 2.65 -14.36 -10.37
C ALA A 473 2.89 -13.12 -11.25
N ALA A 474 1.83 -12.54 -11.84
CA ALA A 474 1.89 -11.23 -12.48
C ALA A 474 2.41 -10.12 -11.54
N TRP A 475 2.17 -10.24 -10.22
CA TRP A 475 2.80 -9.38 -9.22
C TRP A 475 4.32 -9.53 -9.15
N GLY A 476 4.84 -10.73 -9.36
CA GLY A 476 6.27 -10.99 -9.45
C GLY A 476 6.88 -10.36 -10.71
N VAL A 477 6.17 -10.42 -11.84
CA VAL A 477 6.57 -9.74 -13.08
C VAL A 477 6.60 -8.22 -12.88
N PHE A 478 5.54 -7.66 -12.29
CA PHE A 478 5.47 -6.24 -11.95
C PHE A 478 6.62 -5.82 -11.02
N ALA A 479 6.87 -6.58 -9.94
CA ALA A 479 7.95 -6.30 -9.00
C ALA A 479 9.34 -6.39 -9.67
N ALA A 480 9.55 -7.35 -10.57
CA ALA A 480 10.77 -7.47 -11.34
C ALA A 480 10.96 -6.26 -12.27
N MET A 481 9.94 -5.85 -13.02
CA MET A 481 10.00 -4.67 -13.90
C MET A 481 10.24 -3.37 -13.12
N MET A 482 9.58 -3.20 -11.97
CA MET A 482 9.83 -2.08 -11.06
C MET A 482 11.27 -2.07 -10.56
N THR A 483 11.80 -3.24 -10.17
CA THR A 483 13.19 -3.38 -9.70
C THR A 483 14.18 -3.05 -10.80
N LEU A 484 13.97 -3.56 -12.02
CA LEU A 484 14.78 -3.25 -13.19
C LEU A 484 14.72 -1.76 -13.55
N TYR A 485 13.55 -1.13 -13.42
CA TYR A 485 13.42 0.31 -13.64
C TYR A 485 14.25 1.13 -12.64
N VAL A 486 14.10 0.83 -11.34
CA VAL A 486 14.74 1.61 -10.26
C VAL A 486 16.24 1.36 -10.19
N PHE A 487 16.68 0.11 -10.32
CA PHE A 487 18.06 -0.29 -10.08
C PHE A 487 18.84 -0.66 -11.34
N GLY A 488 18.17 -0.97 -12.45
CA GLY A 488 18.84 -1.55 -13.61
C GLY A 488 19.86 -0.62 -14.26
N MET A 489 19.57 0.69 -14.31
CA MET A 489 20.52 1.68 -14.81
C MET A 489 21.67 1.93 -13.82
N VAL A 490 21.42 1.82 -12.51
CA VAL A 490 22.42 2.05 -11.46
C VAL A 490 23.37 0.85 -11.33
N ALA A 491 22.87 -0.36 -11.60
CA ALA A 491 23.63 -1.60 -11.53
C ALA A 491 24.29 -1.98 -12.87
N ASP A 492 24.27 -1.09 -13.87
CA ASP A 492 24.83 -1.28 -15.22
C ASP A 492 24.41 -2.62 -15.86
N LEU A 493 23.10 -2.93 -15.78
CA LEU A 493 22.57 -4.20 -16.28
C LEU A 493 22.57 -4.25 -17.82
N PRO A 494 22.69 -5.46 -18.41
CA PRO A 494 22.60 -5.64 -19.85
C PRO A 494 21.35 -5.01 -20.48
N GLN A 495 21.53 -4.30 -21.60
CA GLN A 495 20.45 -3.64 -22.34
C GLN A 495 19.22 -4.53 -22.62
N PRO A 496 19.37 -5.82 -23.01
CA PRO A 496 18.20 -6.68 -23.23
C PRO A 496 17.32 -6.86 -21.99
N LEU A 497 17.86 -6.75 -20.77
CA LEU A 497 17.07 -6.81 -19.55
C LEU A 497 16.34 -5.48 -19.29
N LEU A 498 16.95 -4.36 -19.63
CA LEU A 498 16.31 -3.04 -19.55
C LEU A 498 15.19 -2.91 -20.59
N ASP A 499 15.40 -3.45 -21.79
CA ASP A 499 14.41 -3.42 -22.86
C ASP A 499 13.11 -4.18 -22.51
N LEU A 500 13.12 -5.04 -21.49
CA LEU A 500 11.91 -5.69 -20.97
C LEU A 500 10.98 -4.72 -20.23
N VAL A 501 11.48 -3.57 -19.77
CA VAL A 501 10.71 -2.60 -18.98
C VAL A 501 9.96 -1.65 -19.91
N PRO A 502 8.62 -1.74 -20.02
CA PRO A 502 7.85 -0.92 -20.97
C PRO A 502 8.04 0.59 -20.76
N PHE A 503 8.22 0.99 -19.51
CA PHE A 503 8.35 2.38 -19.08
C PHE A 503 9.67 3.04 -19.51
N LEU A 504 10.71 2.26 -19.86
CA LEU A 504 11.98 2.82 -20.35
C LEU A 504 11.90 3.29 -21.81
N HIS A 505 10.93 2.77 -22.58
CA HIS A 505 10.74 3.10 -24.00
C HIS A 505 9.85 4.32 -24.22
N LEU A 506 9.15 4.79 -23.19
CA LEU A 506 8.19 5.88 -23.33
C LEU A 506 8.89 7.25 -23.47
N PRO A 507 8.32 8.18 -24.27
CA PRO A 507 8.81 9.55 -24.33
C PRO A 507 8.83 10.20 -22.95
N ARG A 508 9.96 10.82 -22.61
CA ARG A 508 10.16 11.52 -21.33
C ARG A 508 9.53 12.90 -21.40
N LEU A 509 8.23 12.98 -21.13
CA LEU A 509 7.50 14.25 -21.08
C LEU A 509 7.29 14.67 -19.62
N PRO A 510 7.34 15.97 -19.29
CA PRO A 510 7.80 17.09 -20.14
C PRO A 510 9.34 17.10 -20.31
N GLY A 511 9.83 17.88 -21.27
CA GLY A 511 11.28 18.13 -21.47
C GLY A 511 11.97 17.27 -22.54
N GLY A 512 11.45 16.09 -22.86
CA GLY A 512 11.92 15.25 -23.96
C GLY A 512 11.12 15.40 -25.25
N GLU A 513 11.68 14.90 -26.36
CA GLU A 513 11.00 14.88 -27.65
C GLU A 513 9.91 13.81 -27.70
N PHE A 514 8.76 14.15 -28.27
CA PHE A 514 7.69 13.20 -28.50
C PHE A 514 8.05 12.26 -29.66
N GLN A 515 8.05 10.96 -29.39
CA GLN A 515 8.26 9.92 -30.39
C GLN A 515 7.06 8.96 -30.40
N ALA A 516 6.39 8.85 -31.55
CA ALA A 516 5.21 8.00 -31.69
C ALA A 516 5.54 6.51 -31.81
N ALA A 517 6.71 6.16 -32.36
CA ALA A 517 7.04 4.77 -32.67
C ALA A 517 7.07 3.84 -31.43
N PRO A 518 7.71 4.19 -30.30
CA PRO A 518 7.68 3.35 -29.11
C PRO A 518 6.27 3.15 -28.55
N ILE A 519 5.44 4.20 -28.58
CA ILE A 519 4.04 4.15 -28.15
C ILE A 519 3.26 3.11 -28.98
N LEU A 520 3.38 3.17 -30.31
CA LEU A 520 2.69 2.25 -31.21
C LEU A 520 3.11 0.80 -31.00
N TRP A 521 4.41 0.55 -30.76
CA TRP A 521 4.91 -0.79 -30.44
C TRP A 521 4.33 -1.34 -29.14
N LEU A 522 4.33 -0.55 -28.06
CA LEU A 522 3.77 -0.96 -26.78
C LEU A 522 2.26 -1.24 -26.87
N LEU A 523 1.52 -0.41 -27.62
CA LEU A 523 0.10 -0.66 -27.89
C LEU A 523 -0.11 -1.96 -28.68
N GLY A 524 0.71 -2.22 -29.70
CA GLY A 524 0.68 -3.47 -30.46
C GLY A 524 0.93 -4.70 -29.59
N ILE A 525 1.94 -4.63 -28.70
CA ILE A 525 2.26 -5.68 -27.73
C ILE A 525 1.09 -5.90 -26.76
N ALA A 526 0.51 -4.83 -26.21
CA ALA A 526 -0.63 -4.93 -25.31
C ALA A 526 -1.84 -5.61 -25.98
N VAL A 527 -2.17 -5.21 -27.21
CA VAL A 527 -3.27 -5.80 -28.00
C VAL A 527 -3.01 -7.28 -28.28
N ALA A 528 -1.78 -7.65 -28.67
CA ALA A 528 -1.41 -9.04 -28.93
C ALA A 528 -1.56 -9.92 -27.66
N LEU A 529 -1.07 -9.44 -26.52
CA LEU A 529 -1.17 -10.15 -25.24
C LEU A 529 -2.62 -10.32 -24.78
N LEU A 530 -3.44 -9.27 -24.90
CA LEU A 530 -4.88 -9.33 -24.61
C LEU A 530 -5.58 -10.36 -25.50
N ALA A 531 -5.29 -10.35 -26.81
CA ALA A 531 -5.88 -11.29 -27.76
C ALA A 531 -5.49 -12.74 -27.44
N VAL A 532 -4.22 -13.00 -27.12
CA VAL A 532 -3.74 -14.33 -26.71
C VAL A 532 -4.43 -14.79 -25.44
N GLY A 533 -4.51 -13.95 -24.39
CA GLY A 533 -5.15 -14.32 -23.13
C GLY A 533 -6.65 -14.59 -23.27
N LEU A 534 -7.38 -13.77 -24.03
CA LEU A 534 -8.81 -13.98 -24.27
C LEU A 534 -9.08 -15.20 -25.18
N ALA A 535 -8.24 -15.44 -26.18
CA ALA A 535 -8.34 -16.63 -27.04
C ALA A 535 -8.06 -17.92 -26.26
N ALA A 536 -7.08 -17.90 -25.36
CA ALA A 536 -6.78 -19.02 -24.46
C ALA A 536 -7.92 -19.26 -23.47
N LEU A 537 -8.47 -18.20 -22.86
CA LEU A 537 -9.64 -18.30 -21.97
C LEU A 537 -10.85 -18.92 -22.65
N ARG A 538 -11.08 -18.60 -23.94
CA ARG A 538 -12.19 -19.17 -24.71
C ARG A 538 -12.08 -20.70 -24.85
N ARG A 539 -10.86 -21.24 -24.86
CA ARG A 539 -10.60 -22.67 -25.09
C ARG A 539 -10.36 -23.47 -23.81
N ARG A 540 -9.84 -22.85 -22.74
CA ARG A 540 -9.53 -23.55 -21.48
C ARG A 540 -10.77 -23.79 -20.63
N ASP A 541 -10.79 -24.87 -19.87
CA ASP A 541 -11.82 -25.11 -18.86
C ASP A 541 -11.72 -24.15 -17.66
N LEU A 542 -12.86 -23.94 -17.01
CA LEU A 542 -12.94 -23.21 -15.74
C LEU A 542 -12.44 -24.13 -14.62
N ARG A 543 -12.05 -23.51 -13.51
CA ARG A 543 -11.45 -24.21 -12.37
C ARG A 543 -12.45 -24.52 -11.30
#